data_AF-A0A1J5H7N7-F1
#
_entry.id   AF-A0A1J5H7N7-F1
#
_cell.length_a   1.000
_cell.length_b   1.000
_cell.length_c   1.000
_cell.angle_alpha   90.00
_cell.angle_beta   90.00
_cell.angle_gamma   90.00
#
_symmetry.space_group_name_H-M   'P 1'
#
loop_
_entity.id
_entity.type
_entity.pdbx_description
1 polymer ?
#
loop_
_entity_poly.entity_id
_entity_poly.type
_entity_poly.pdbx_seq_one_letter_code
_entity_poly.pdbx_strand_id
1 'polypeptide(L)'
;MTLNVQVEKNPNESSANVIRRFTKRMQGSGVIPRMRNDRYHARNKSENVRKTARLKKLGKKVIYEKLLKLGKVQERVRGRK
;
A
#
# COMPACT_ATOMS: atom_id res chain seq x y z
N MET A 1 -1.04 3.27 25.94
CA MET A 1 -0.70 2.33 24.84
C MET A 1 -1.75 2.44 23.76
N THR A 2 -1.37 2.66 22.50
CA THR A 2 -2.31 2.67 21.38
C THR A 2 -2.34 1.29 20.72
N LEU A 3 -3.53 0.69 20.64
CA LEU A 3 -3.69 -0.60 19.99
C LEU A 3 -3.91 -0.38 18.48
N ASN A 4 -2.97 -0.84 17.67
CA ASN A 4 -2.97 -0.58 16.23
C ASN A 4 -3.97 -1.46 15.45
N VAL A 5 -4.07 -2.74 15.81
CA VAL A 5 -4.99 -3.72 15.19
C VAL A 5 -5.35 -4.79 16.23
N GLN A 6 -6.65 -5.04 16.43
CA GLN A 6 -7.17 -6.15 17.22
C GLN A 6 -8.14 -6.98 16.39
N VAL A 7 -8.07 -8.29 16.58
CA VAL A 7 -8.97 -9.27 15.97
C VAL A 7 -9.38 -10.27 17.03
N GLU A 8 -10.67 -10.36 17.25
CA GLU A 8 -11.27 -11.40 18.09
C GLU A 8 -11.83 -12.52 17.21
N LYS A 9 -11.79 -13.73 17.76
CA LYS A 9 -12.25 -14.95 17.10
C LYS A 9 -13.79 -14.98 17.14
N ASN A 10 -14.41 -15.20 15.99
CA ASN A 10 -15.86 -15.39 15.93
C ASN A 10 -16.27 -16.83 16.33
N PRO A 11 -17.52 -17.07 16.78
CA PRO A 11 -17.96 -18.34 17.39
C PRO A 11 -17.77 -19.62 16.54
N ASN A 12 -17.61 -19.51 15.21
CA ASN A 12 -17.39 -20.65 14.31
C ASN A 12 -16.22 -20.41 13.34
N GLU A 13 -15.24 -19.58 13.73
CA GLU A 13 -14.10 -19.26 12.88
C GLU A 13 -12.92 -20.23 13.11
N SER A 14 -12.38 -20.78 12.04
CA SER A 14 -11.10 -21.51 12.08
C SER A 14 -9.95 -20.56 12.43
N SER A 15 -8.95 -21.05 13.17
CA SER A 15 -7.74 -20.28 13.53
C SER A 15 -7.05 -19.68 12.29
N ALA A 16 -7.02 -20.40 11.17
CA ALA A 16 -6.45 -19.91 9.92
C ALA A 16 -7.17 -18.65 9.39
N ASN A 17 -8.49 -18.57 9.53
CA ASN A 17 -9.28 -17.43 9.09
C ASN A 17 -9.05 -16.21 9.99
N VAL A 18 -8.91 -16.42 11.31
CA VAL A 18 -8.54 -15.37 12.26
C VAL A 18 -7.19 -14.76 11.88
N ILE A 19 -6.18 -15.60 11.62
CA ILE A 19 -4.84 -15.16 11.18
C ILE A 19 -4.95 -14.36 9.88
N ARG A 20 -5.68 -14.86 8.88
CA ARG A 20 -5.87 -14.16 7.61
C ARG A 20 -6.49 -12.77 7.79
N ARG A 21 -7.53 -12.65 8.63
CA ARG A 21 -8.16 -11.35 8.95
C ARG A 21 -7.18 -10.42 9.64
N PHE A 22 -6.42 -10.93 10.59
CA PHE A 22 -5.37 -10.16 11.26
C PHE A 22 -4.34 -9.66 10.25
N THR A 23 -3.80 -10.53 9.40
CA THR A 23 -2.84 -10.15 8.36
C THR A 23 -3.41 -9.09 7.41
N LYS A 24 -4.66 -9.25 6.95
CA LYS A 24 -5.31 -8.27 6.08
C LYS A 24 -5.52 -6.92 6.77
N ARG A 25 -5.97 -6.90 8.03
CA ARG A 25 -6.11 -5.65 8.81
C ARG A 25 -4.75 -5.00 9.08
N MET A 26 -3.71 -5.79 9.36
CA MET A 26 -2.36 -5.30 9.58
C MET A 26 -1.70 -4.74 8.31
N GLN A 27 -1.98 -5.35 7.15
CA GLN A 27 -1.55 -4.81 5.87
C GLN A 27 -2.30 -3.51 5.51
N GLY A 28 -3.61 -3.47 5.76
CA GLY A 28 -4.45 -2.31 5.51
C GLY A 28 -4.18 -1.13 6.45
N SER A 29 -3.72 -1.38 7.69
CA SER A 29 -3.41 -0.33 8.66
C SER A 29 -2.19 0.53 8.27
N GLY A 30 -1.32 0.03 7.38
CA GLY A 30 -0.14 0.76 6.92
C GLY A 30 0.92 1.01 8.01
N VAL A 31 0.80 0.36 9.18
CA VAL A 31 1.74 0.54 10.30
C VAL A 31 3.13 0.00 9.95
N ILE A 32 3.22 -1.15 9.30
CA ILE A 32 4.52 -1.73 8.88
C ILE A 32 5.31 -0.78 7.96
N PRO A 33 4.75 -0.28 6.83
CA PRO A 33 5.50 0.63 5.96
C PRO A 33 5.84 1.95 6.66
N ARG A 34 4.98 2.46 7.55
CA ARG A 34 5.28 3.64 8.37
C ARG A 34 6.49 3.41 9.27
N MET A 35 6.46 2.36 10.11
CA MET A 35 7.57 2.07 11.03
C MET A 35 8.87 1.75 10.29
N ARG A 36 8.80 1.15 9.09
CA ARG A 36 9.98 0.96 8.23
C ARG A 36 10.54 2.28 7.71
N ASN A 37 9.68 3.22 7.33
CA ASN A 37 10.09 4.55 6.88
C ASN A 37 10.70 5.38 8.03
N ASP A 38 10.16 5.25 9.24
CA ASP A 38 10.56 6.03 10.41
C ASP A 38 11.76 5.42 11.16
N ARG A 39 12.22 4.21 10.76
CA ARG A 39 13.30 3.47 11.43
C ARG A 39 14.63 4.24 11.46
N TYR A 40 14.94 4.94 10.39
CA TYR A 40 16.21 5.67 10.24
C TYR A 40 15.93 7.12 9.87
N HIS A 41 16.79 8.02 10.36
CA HIS A 41 16.70 9.43 10.01
C HIS A 41 16.96 9.63 8.51
N ALA A 42 16.08 10.36 7.85
CA ALA A 42 16.24 10.80 6.48
C ALA A 42 16.18 12.32 6.41
N ARG A 43 17.08 12.95 5.64
CA ARG A 43 17.05 14.39 5.41
C ARG A 43 15.77 14.79 4.66
N ASN A 44 15.18 15.93 5.06
CA ASN A 44 14.10 16.56 4.31
C ASN A 44 14.54 16.87 2.86
N LYS A 45 13.76 16.39 1.90
CA LYS A 45 14.02 16.60 0.46
C LYS A 45 13.76 18.07 0.10
N SER A 46 14.61 18.64 -0.76
CA SER A 46 14.37 19.97 -1.33
C SER A 46 13.16 19.98 -2.27
N GLU A 47 12.59 21.17 -2.50
CA GLU A 47 11.46 21.36 -3.42
C GLU A 47 11.73 20.82 -4.82
N ASN A 48 12.93 21.06 -5.36
CA ASN A 48 13.31 20.57 -6.69
C ASN A 48 13.28 19.04 -6.77
N VAL A 49 13.79 18.34 -5.75
CA VAL A 49 13.77 16.87 -5.69
C VAL A 49 12.35 16.33 -5.57
N ARG A 50 11.48 17.02 -4.82
CA ARG A 50 10.06 16.67 -4.71
C ARG A 50 9.34 16.86 -6.06
N LYS A 51 9.61 17.97 -6.77
CA LYS A 51 9.05 18.29 -8.07
C LYS A 51 9.44 17.26 -9.13
N THR A 52 10.72 16.92 -9.24
CA THR A 52 11.21 15.93 -10.22
C THR A 52 10.61 14.54 -9.97
N ALA A 53 10.52 14.10 -8.70
CA ALA A 53 9.87 12.85 -8.34
C ALA A 53 8.38 12.83 -8.74
N ARG A 54 7.67 13.95 -8.55
CA ARG A 54 6.26 14.10 -8.96
C ARG A 54 6.10 14.05 -10.47
N LEU A 55 6.95 14.74 -11.23
CA LEU A 55 6.94 14.72 -12.70
C LEU A 55 7.18 13.31 -13.24
N LYS A 56 8.15 12.58 -12.69
CA LYS A 56 8.41 11.18 -13.06
C LYS A 56 7.19 10.28 -12.82
N LYS A 57 6.46 10.47 -11.71
CA LYS A 57 5.23 9.74 -11.40
C LYS A 57 4.13 10.03 -12.43
N LEU A 58 3.96 11.29 -12.82
CA LEU A 58 2.99 11.70 -13.84
C LEU A 58 3.34 11.11 -15.21
N GLY A 59 4.61 11.17 -15.63
CA GLY A 59 5.05 10.56 -16.89
C GLY A 59 4.77 9.06 -16.95
N LYS A 60 5.04 8.33 -15.86
CA LYS A 60 4.69 6.89 -15.76
C LYS A 60 3.20 6.64 -15.86
N LYS A 61 2.36 7.51 -15.28
CA LYS A 61 0.90 7.40 -15.37
C LYS A 61 0.42 7.52 -16.83
N VAL A 62 0.92 8.50 -17.56
CA VAL A 62 0.57 8.70 -18.99
C VAL A 62 0.98 7.49 -19.83
N ILE A 63 2.19 6.95 -19.61
CA ILE A 63 2.66 5.76 -20.32
C ILE A 63 1.76 4.56 -20.01
N TYR A 64 1.42 4.34 -18.75
CA TYR A 64 0.50 3.27 -18.34
C TYR A 64 -0.87 3.40 -19.02
N GLU A 65 -1.46 4.59 -19.03
CA GLU A 65 -2.76 4.85 -19.67
C GLU A 65 -2.71 4.60 -21.18
N LYS A 66 -1.62 4.99 -21.85
CA LYS A 66 -1.43 4.70 -23.28
C LYS A 66 -1.34 3.20 -23.52
N LEU A 67 -0.55 2.48 -22.73
CA LEU A 67 -0.40 1.03 -22.88
C LEU A 67 -1.69 0.26 -22.58
N LEU A 68 -2.46 0.72 -21.59
CA LEU A 68 -3.78 0.18 -21.26
C LEU A 68 -4.75 0.37 -22.44
N LYS A 69 -4.80 1.56 -23.04
CA LYS A 69 -5.62 1.83 -24.23
C LYS A 69 -5.22 0.99 -25.44
N LEU A 70 -3.92 0.69 -25.58
CA LEU A 70 -3.39 -0.17 -26.64
C LEU A 70 -3.59 -1.67 -26.34
N GLY A 71 -4.20 -2.04 -25.22
CA GLY A 71 -4.40 -3.44 -24.81
C GLY A 71 -3.10 -4.18 -24.44
N LYS A 72 -1.98 -3.47 -24.31
CA LYS A 72 -0.66 -4.06 -24.01
C LYS A 72 -0.46 -4.39 -22.53
N VAL A 73 -1.36 -3.89 -21.67
CA VAL A 73 -1.31 -4.06 -20.22
C VAL A 73 -2.71 -4.42 -19.73
N GLN A 74 -2.82 -5.48 -18.94
CA GLN A 74 -4.07 -5.85 -18.29
C GLN A 74 -4.43 -4.83 -17.20
N GLU A 75 -5.70 -4.42 -17.17
CA GLU A 75 -6.21 -3.55 -16.12
C GLU A 75 -6.04 -4.23 -14.76
N ARG A 76 -5.28 -3.58 -13.87
CA ARG A 76 -5.19 -4.02 -12.49
C ARG A 76 -6.47 -3.65 -11.75
N VAL A 77 -7.41 -4.60 -11.67
CA VAL A 77 -8.59 -4.47 -10.80
C VAL A 77 -8.08 -4.28 -9.37
N ARG A 78 -8.19 -3.06 -8.84
CA ARG A 78 -7.82 -2.78 -7.45
C ARG A 78 -8.81 -3.50 -6.54
N GLY A 79 -8.38 -4.62 -5.98
CA GLY A 79 -9.10 -5.31 -4.91
C GLY A 79 -10.19 -6.28 -5.37
N ARG A 80 -9.92 -7.16 -6.35
CA ARG A 80 -10.72 -8.38 -6.42
C ARG A 80 -10.42 -9.21 -5.16
N LYS A 81 -11.48 -9.36 -4.36
CA LYS A 81 -11.57 -9.94 -3.01
C LYS A 81 -10.77 -11.22 -2.82
#